data_AF-X0VQC6-F1
#
_entry.id   AF-X0VQC6-F1
#
_cell.length_a   1.000
_cell.length_b   1.000
_cell.length_c   1.000
_cell.angle_alpha   90.00
_cell.angle_beta   90.00
_cell.angle_gamma   90.00
#
_symmetry.space_group_name_H-M   'P 1'
#
loop_
_entity.id
_entity.type
_entity.pdbx_description
1 polymer ?
#
loop_
_entity_poly.entity_id
_entity_poly.type
_entity_poly.pdbx_seq_one_letter_code
_entity_poly.pdbx_strand_id
1 'polypeptide(L)'
;SNYLCWRADEVEPIRIRKSDLKIVAIVDPALEIKKKNDPCGILAWGYSRKHKVWLLLDRFNDKIEHQRANSVIKNFAFKNSAHYILVENEKIGKIIVKDSAGKDNIGGKKIPFKEVPTKGLDKYTRAVPMATYCENERVFFPKNAPWLIEYETNIKDFPTGGNDEDADLTAYAAIMEDKVSIAEILANR
;
A
#
# COMPACT_ATOMS: atom_id res chain seq x y z
N SER A 1 4.31 -2.84 19.09
CA SER A 1 5.30 -3.62 18.33
C SER A 1 6.30 -2.69 17.67
N ASN A 2 7.56 -3.12 17.60
CA ASN A 2 8.64 -2.41 16.93
C ASN A 2 9.08 -3.22 15.70
N TYR A 3 9.44 -2.54 14.63
CA TYR A 3 10.09 -3.10 13.46
C TYR A 3 11.60 -2.86 13.56
N LEU A 4 12.38 -3.87 13.18
CA LEU A 4 13.83 -3.78 13.06
C LEU A 4 14.16 -3.84 11.57
N CYS A 5 14.59 -2.70 11.04
CA CYS A 5 14.86 -2.53 9.61
C CYS A 5 16.38 -2.51 9.40
N TRP A 6 16.90 -3.51 8.70
CA TRP A 6 18.32 -3.65 8.40
C TRP A 6 18.61 -3.16 6.99
N ARG A 7 19.57 -2.25 6.85
CA ARG A 7 20.20 -1.95 5.56
C ARG A 7 21.33 -2.94 5.29
N ALA A 8 21.73 -3.07 4.03
CA ALA A 8 22.70 -4.09 3.60
C ALA A 8 24.03 -3.98 4.35
N ASP A 9 24.51 -2.75 4.56
CA ASP A 9 25.83 -2.47 5.13
C ASP A 9 25.80 -1.93 6.57
N GLU A 10 24.63 -1.93 7.23
CA GLU A 10 24.49 -1.41 8.59
C GLU A 10 24.60 -2.53 9.65
N VAL A 11 25.40 -2.27 10.69
CA VAL A 11 25.62 -3.21 11.82
C VAL A 11 24.44 -3.19 12.80
N GLU A 12 23.72 -2.08 12.89
CA GLU A 12 22.59 -1.90 13.80
C GLU A 12 21.31 -1.56 13.02
N PRO A 13 20.16 -2.16 13.37
CA PRO A 13 18.92 -1.88 12.67
C PRO A 13 18.31 -0.55 13.08
N ILE A 14 17.60 0.07 12.14
CA ILE A 14 16.68 1.16 12.44
C ILE A 14 15.49 0.59 13.21
N ARG A 15 15.28 1.08 14.43
CA ARG A 15 14.12 0.68 15.26
C ARG A 15 12.95 1.62 15.01
N ILE A 16 11.85 1.09 14.48
CA ILE A 16 10.66 1.89 14.15
C ILE A 16 9.47 1.38 14.94
N ARG A 17 8.83 2.25 15.72
CA ARG A 17 7.61 1.86 16.45
C ARG A 17 6.43 1.87 15.49
N LYS A 18 5.49 0.94 15.64
CA LYS A 18 4.25 0.93 14.84
C LYS A 18 3.47 2.24 14.94
N SER A 19 3.53 2.92 16.09
CA SER A 19 2.92 4.25 16.30
C SER A 19 3.55 5.36 15.46
N ASP A 20 4.79 5.18 15.00
CA ASP A 20 5.52 6.15 14.20
C ASP A 20 5.25 5.95 12.68
N LEU A 21 4.38 5.00 12.31
CA LEU A 21 4.01 4.69 10.94
C LEU A 21 2.65 5.28 10.56
N LYS A 22 2.61 5.98 9.43
CA LYS A 22 1.37 6.22 8.68
C LYS A 22 1.11 5.00 7.81
N ILE A 23 0.23 4.12 8.28
CA ILE A 23 -0.12 2.86 7.61
C ILE A 23 -1.32 3.05 6.68
N VAL A 24 -1.24 2.49 5.47
CA VAL A 24 -2.31 2.48 4.46
C VAL A 24 -2.52 1.06 3.95
N ALA A 25 -3.76 0.73 3.61
CA ALA A 25 -4.07 -0.44 2.78
C ALA A 25 -4.37 0.06 1.37
N ILE A 26 -3.72 -0.48 0.35
CA ILE A 26 -3.88 -0.09 -1.05
C ILE A 26 -4.50 -1.27 -1.77
N VAL A 27 -5.62 -1.04 -2.45
CA VAL A 27 -6.45 -2.08 -3.04
C VAL A 27 -6.53 -1.87 -4.54
N ASP A 28 -6.18 -2.92 -5.27
CA ASP A 28 -6.58 -3.13 -6.64
C ASP A 28 -7.72 -4.14 -6.60
N PRO A 29 -8.96 -3.68 -6.76
CA PRO A 29 -10.09 -4.58 -6.70
C PRO A 29 -10.08 -5.57 -7.87
N ALA A 30 -9.55 -5.22 -9.06
CA ALA A 30 -9.56 -6.04 -10.29
C ALA A 30 -10.77 -6.99 -10.47
N LEU A 31 -11.99 -6.59 -10.04
CA LEU A 31 -13.18 -7.44 -10.11
C LEU A 31 -13.89 -7.20 -11.45
N GLU A 32 -13.72 -8.07 -12.47
CA GLU A 32 -14.64 -8.05 -13.61
C GLU A 32 -15.99 -8.65 -13.19
N ILE A 33 -17.06 -7.87 -13.36
CA ILE A 33 -18.45 -8.25 -13.00
C ILE A 33 -18.91 -9.57 -13.65
N LYS A 34 -18.26 -10.02 -14.73
CA LYS A 34 -18.63 -11.22 -15.51
C LYS A 34 -17.72 -12.44 -15.29
N LYS A 35 -16.55 -12.28 -14.64
CA LYS A 35 -15.67 -13.41 -14.33
C LYS A 35 -15.80 -13.74 -12.86
N LYS A 36 -15.99 -15.03 -12.57
CA LYS A 36 -16.33 -15.50 -11.22
C LYS A 36 -15.16 -15.39 -10.22
N ASN A 37 -13.97 -14.93 -10.60
CA ASN A 37 -12.72 -15.34 -9.94
C ASN A 37 -11.48 -14.48 -10.28
N ASP A 38 -11.62 -13.15 -10.45
CA ASP A 38 -10.43 -12.31 -10.66
C ASP A 38 -9.69 -12.07 -9.33
N PRO A 39 -8.35 -12.03 -9.34
CA PRO A 39 -7.55 -11.81 -8.13
C PRO A 39 -7.77 -10.38 -7.60
N CYS A 40 -7.79 -10.20 -6.29
CA CYS A 40 -7.73 -8.89 -5.65
C CYS A 40 -6.39 -8.71 -4.97
N GLY A 41 -5.65 -7.70 -5.40
CA GLY A 41 -4.41 -7.29 -4.78
C GLY A 41 -4.66 -6.29 -3.65
N ILE A 42 -4.08 -6.55 -2.48
CA ILE A 42 -4.06 -5.61 -1.37
C ILE A 42 -2.67 -5.57 -0.73
N LEU A 43 -2.05 -4.40 -0.68
CA LEU A 43 -0.79 -4.19 0.04
C LEU A 43 -1.01 -3.30 1.26
N ALA A 44 -0.39 -3.66 2.39
CA ALA A 44 -0.28 -2.78 3.55
C ALA A 44 1.11 -2.13 3.57
N TRP A 45 1.15 -0.80 3.42
CA TRP A 45 2.39 -0.02 3.48
C TRP A 45 2.39 0.89 4.69
N GLY A 46 3.53 0.95 5.39
CA GLY A 46 3.77 1.90 6.47
C GLY A 46 4.88 2.89 6.10
N TYR A 47 4.59 4.18 6.19
CA TYR A 47 5.61 5.23 6.05
C TYR A 47 6.03 5.79 7.39
N SER A 48 7.33 5.82 7.67
CA SER A 48 7.88 6.56 8.81
C SER A 48 8.42 7.91 8.35
N ARG A 49 7.72 9.02 8.64
CA ARG A 49 8.22 10.38 8.36
C ARG A 49 9.50 10.70 9.13
N LYS A 50 9.63 10.19 10.36
CA LYS A 50 10.80 10.37 11.23
C LYS A 50 12.07 9.81 10.60
N HIS A 51 11.98 8.61 10.04
CA HIS A 51 13.13 7.91 9.46
C HIS A 51 13.22 8.05 7.93
N LYS A 52 12.16 8.55 7.29
CA LYS A 52 11.99 8.68 5.83
C LYS A 52 12.13 7.34 5.10
N VAL A 53 11.41 6.33 5.60
CA VAL A 53 11.46 4.96 5.08
C VAL A 53 10.07 4.33 4.97
N TRP A 54 9.94 3.40 4.02
CA TRP A 54 8.76 2.62 3.71
C TRP A 54 8.93 1.17 4.17
N LEU A 55 7.88 0.62 4.77
CA LEU A 55 7.83 -0.77 5.21
C LEU A 55 6.65 -1.45 4.54
N LEU A 56 6.90 -2.54 3.81
CA LEU A 56 5.84 -3.45 3.39
C LEU A 56 5.45 -4.31 4.59
N LEU A 57 4.19 -4.22 5.01
CA LEU A 57 3.71 -4.85 6.24
C LEU A 57 2.97 -6.15 5.99
N ASP A 58 2.21 -6.23 4.90
CA ASP A 58 1.38 -7.38 4.56
C ASP A 58 0.99 -7.32 3.07
N ARG A 59 0.69 -8.49 2.51
CA ARG A 59 0.20 -8.66 1.14
C ARG A 59 -0.95 -9.66 1.16
N PHE A 60 -1.99 -9.32 0.41
CA PHE A 60 -3.04 -10.24 0.03
C PHE A 60 -3.11 -10.22 -1.50
N ASN A 61 -2.98 -11.38 -2.12
CA ASN A 61 -3.21 -11.54 -3.55
C ASN A 61 -3.89 -12.89 -3.73
N ASP A 62 -5.21 -12.88 -3.77
CA ASP A 62 -6.01 -14.08 -3.95
C ASP A 62 -7.37 -13.74 -4.57
N LYS A 63 -8.04 -14.76 -5.09
CA LYS A 63 -9.35 -14.67 -5.69
C LYS A 63 -10.39 -14.46 -4.62
N ILE A 64 -11.24 -13.45 -4.81
CA ILE A 64 -12.32 -13.13 -3.87
C ILE A 64 -13.65 -13.04 -4.59
N GLU A 65 -14.68 -13.59 -3.96
CA GLU A 65 -16.05 -13.35 -4.40
C GLU A 65 -16.40 -11.88 -4.18
N HIS A 66 -17.01 -11.23 -5.18
CA HIS A 66 -17.38 -9.81 -5.13
C HIS A 66 -18.15 -9.44 -3.84
N GLN A 67 -19.08 -10.30 -3.40
CA GLN A 67 -19.88 -10.08 -2.18
C GLN A 67 -19.03 -10.04 -0.90
N ARG A 68 -17.87 -10.70 -0.89
CA ARG A 68 -16.94 -10.75 0.24
C ARG A 68 -15.88 -9.65 0.19
N ALA A 69 -15.68 -8.98 -0.95
CA ALA A 69 -14.56 -8.06 -1.14
C ALA A 69 -14.48 -6.96 -0.09
N ASN A 70 -15.60 -6.28 0.19
CA ASN A 70 -15.65 -5.27 1.25
C ASN A 70 -15.22 -5.81 2.62
N SER A 71 -15.64 -7.03 2.98
CA SER A 71 -15.24 -7.62 4.27
C SER A 71 -13.76 -7.99 4.31
N VAL A 72 -13.21 -8.53 3.22
CA VAL A 72 -11.78 -8.89 3.10
C VAL A 72 -10.92 -7.64 3.21
N ILE A 73 -11.23 -6.58 2.44
CA ILE A 73 -10.51 -5.31 2.45
C ILE A 73 -10.53 -4.68 3.85
N LYS A 74 -11.71 -4.63 4.49
CA LYS A 74 -11.87 -4.05 5.83
C LYS A 74 -11.09 -4.84 6.89
N ASN A 75 -11.15 -6.17 6.84
CA ASN A 75 -10.42 -7.03 7.77
C ASN A 75 -8.91 -6.90 7.58
N PHE A 76 -8.43 -6.87 6.33
CA PHE A 76 -7.03 -6.67 6.02
C PHE A 76 -6.51 -5.32 6.53
N ALA A 77 -7.26 -4.24 6.30
CA ALA A 77 -6.94 -2.91 6.79
C ALA A 77 -6.94 -2.84 8.32
N PHE A 78 -7.91 -3.46 8.98
CA PHE A 78 -8.02 -3.51 10.44
C PHE A 78 -6.87 -4.30 11.08
N LYS A 79 -6.59 -5.52 10.57
CA LYS A 79 -5.44 -6.36 10.99
C LYS A 79 -4.13 -5.57 10.96
N ASN A 80 -3.92 -4.82 9.89
CA ASN A 80 -2.70 -4.02 9.70
C ASN A 80 -2.74 -2.66 10.43
N SER A 81 -3.85 -2.32 11.07
CA SER A 81 -4.07 -1.05 11.76
C SER A 81 -3.95 0.17 10.83
N ALA A 82 -4.38 0.03 9.58
CA ALA A 82 -4.38 1.09 8.59
C ALA A 82 -5.10 2.35 9.09
N HIS A 83 -4.66 3.50 8.61
CA HIS A 83 -5.28 4.80 8.85
C HIS A 83 -6.37 5.11 7.83
N TYR A 84 -6.24 4.58 6.62
CA TYR A 84 -7.24 4.65 5.56
C TYR A 84 -6.94 3.58 4.50
N ILE A 85 -7.95 3.31 3.68
CA ILE A 85 -7.90 2.38 2.55
C ILE A 85 -7.86 3.22 1.28
N LEU A 86 -6.87 2.99 0.44
CA LEU A 86 -6.75 3.56 -0.89
C LEU A 86 -7.33 2.59 -1.89
N VAL A 87 -8.24 3.06 -2.73
CA VAL A 87 -8.84 2.26 -3.79
C VAL A 87 -8.63 2.99 -5.10
N GLU A 88 -8.19 2.25 -6.12
CA GLU A 88 -8.05 2.81 -7.45
C GLU A 88 -9.38 3.36 -7.98
N ASN A 89 -9.33 4.53 -8.62
CA ASN A 89 -10.51 5.25 -9.08
C ASN A 89 -11.04 4.73 -10.44
N GLU A 90 -11.19 3.41 -10.54
CA GLU A 90 -11.82 2.72 -11.66
C GLU A 90 -13.26 2.29 -11.32
N LYS A 91 -14.04 1.82 -12.31
CA LYS A 91 -15.50 1.59 -12.19
C LYS A 91 -15.91 0.85 -10.91
N ILE A 92 -15.21 -0.24 -10.59
CA ILE A 92 -15.50 -1.06 -9.40
C ILE A 92 -15.03 -0.37 -8.11
N GLY A 93 -13.90 0.34 -8.13
CA GLY A 93 -13.38 1.06 -6.98
C GLY A 93 -14.37 2.14 -6.50
N LYS A 94 -15.00 2.86 -7.44
CA LYS A 94 -16.08 3.82 -7.12
C LYS A 94 -17.27 3.17 -6.41
N ILE A 95 -17.65 1.96 -6.83
CA ILE A 95 -18.75 1.22 -6.21
C ILE A 95 -18.35 0.84 -4.77
N ILE A 96 -17.15 0.30 -4.57
CA ILE A 96 -16.62 -0.07 -3.25
C ILE A 96 -16.59 1.13 -2.30
N VAL A 97 -16.08 2.27 -2.76
CA VAL A 97 -16.02 3.52 -1.97
C VAL A 97 -17.43 3.98 -1.59
N LYS A 98 -18.37 4.00 -2.54
CA LYS A 98 -19.75 4.42 -2.30
C LYS A 98 -20.47 3.47 -1.33
N ASP A 99 -20.33 2.16 -1.50
CA ASP A 99 -20.98 1.16 -0.65
C ASP A 99 -20.43 1.15 0.78
N SER A 100 -19.18 1.60 0.95
CA SER A 100 -18.49 1.75 2.22
C SER A 100 -18.69 3.11 2.89
N ALA A 101 -19.33 4.08 2.23
CA ALA A 101 -19.62 5.38 2.81
C ALA A 101 -20.49 5.24 4.07
N GLY A 102 -20.07 5.88 5.16
CA GLY A 102 -20.73 5.77 6.48
C GLY A 102 -20.54 4.41 7.18
N LYS A 103 -19.79 3.48 6.59
CA LYS A 103 -19.47 2.15 7.15
C LYS A 103 -17.96 1.97 7.32
N ASP A 104 -17.28 3.05 7.67
CA ASP A 104 -15.83 3.13 7.85
C ASP A 104 -15.39 2.91 9.29
N ASN A 105 -16.31 2.70 10.24
CA ASN A 105 -15.97 2.20 11.56
C ASN A 105 -15.80 0.67 11.51
N ILE A 106 -14.55 0.21 11.69
CA ILE A 106 -14.16 -1.20 11.62
C ILE A 106 -13.51 -1.54 12.96
N GLY A 107 -14.14 -2.43 13.73
CA GLY A 107 -13.63 -2.86 15.04
C GLY A 107 -13.42 -1.70 16.04
N GLY A 108 -14.28 -0.67 16.00
CA GLY A 108 -14.18 0.51 16.87
C GLY A 108 -13.23 1.60 16.38
N LYS A 109 -12.56 1.42 15.24
CA LYS A 109 -11.66 2.40 14.63
C LYS A 109 -12.24 2.92 13.31
N LYS A 110 -12.21 4.25 13.11
CA LYS A 110 -12.53 4.85 11.82
C LYS A 110 -11.38 4.65 10.82
N ILE A 111 -11.64 3.95 9.73
CA ILE A 111 -10.70 3.67 8.63
C ILE A 111 -11.41 4.02 7.31
N PRO A 112 -11.33 5.28 6.85
CA PRO A 112 -12.05 5.74 5.67
C PRO A 112 -11.45 5.16 4.38
N PHE A 113 -12.32 4.98 3.39
CA PHE A 113 -11.93 4.71 2.01
C PHE A 113 -11.61 6.02 1.30
N LYS A 114 -10.57 6.04 0.47
CA LYS A 114 -10.15 7.17 -0.34
C LYS A 114 -9.82 6.70 -1.74
N GLU A 115 -10.22 7.47 -2.73
CA GLU A 115 -9.83 7.24 -4.12
C GLU A 115 -8.38 7.70 -4.34
N VAL A 116 -7.59 6.92 -5.07
CA VAL A 116 -6.32 7.39 -5.64
C VAL A 116 -6.50 7.79 -7.10
N PRO A 117 -5.87 8.89 -7.56
CA PRO A 117 -6.04 9.33 -8.94
C PRO A 117 -5.52 8.28 -9.93
N THR A 118 -6.34 7.93 -10.92
CA THR A 118 -5.93 7.09 -12.06
C THR A 118 -5.27 7.91 -13.18
N LYS A 119 -5.45 9.24 -13.20
CA LYS A 119 -5.22 10.05 -14.39
C LYS A 119 -3.94 10.89 -14.31
N GLY A 120 -2.97 10.55 -15.14
CA GLY A 120 -1.97 11.50 -15.66
C GLY A 120 -0.57 10.94 -15.88
N LEU A 121 -0.19 9.90 -15.13
CA LEU A 121 1.12 9.26 -15.23
C LEU A 121 0.89 7.80 -15.63
N ASP A 122 1.58 7.33 -16.65
CA ASP A 122 1.62 5.91 -16.98
C ASP A 122 2.21 5.11 -15.81
N LYS A 123 1.92 3.80 -15.77
CA LYS A 123 2.33 2.91 -14.68
C LYS A 123 3.83 2.95 -14.38
N TYR A 124 4.66 3.12 -15.41
CA TYR A 124 6.10 3.22 -15.26
C TYR A 124 6.48 4.52 -14.55
N THR A 125 5.97 5.66 -15.01
CA THR A 125 6.23 6.95 -14.36
C THR A 125 5.73 6.98 -12.91
N ARG A 126 4.61 6.31 -12.60
CA ARG A 126 4.09 6.20 -11.24
C ARG A 126 4.99 5.38 -10.31
N ALA A 127 5.70 4.39 -10.83
CA ALA A 127 6.60 3.53 -10.04
C ALA A 127 7.93 4.20 -9.69
N VAL A 128 8.36 5.21 -10.45
CA VAL A 128 9.66 5.90 -10.29
C VAL A 128 9.95 6.34 -8.85
N PRO A 129 9.04 7.00 -8.11
CA PRO A 129 9.34 7.42 -6.74
C PRO A 129 9.69 6.25 -5.81
N MET A 130 8.97 5.12 -5.90
CA MET A 130 9.26 3.96 -5.06
C MET A 130 10.56 3.27 -5.49
N ALA A 131 10.84 3.21 -6.79
CA ALA A 131 12.13 2.73 -7.30
C ALA A 131 13.29 3.56 -6.73
N THR A 132 13.18 4.90 -6.72
CA THR A 132 14.17 5.77 -6.08
C THR A 132 14.32 5.47 -4.58
N TYR A 133 13.22 5.21 -3.86
CA TYR A 133 13.32 4.80 -2.45
C TYR A 133 14.05 3.45 -2.27
N CYS A 134 13.81 2.47 -3.14
CA CYS A 134 14.50 1.19 -3.13
C CYS A 134 16.01 1.37 -3.37
N GLU A 135 16.38 2.13 -4.41
CA GLU A 135 17.79 2.44 -4.75
C GLU A 135 18.55 3.14 -3.62
N ASN A 136 17.83 3.86 -2.76
CA ASN A 136 18.40 4.58 -1.61
C ASN A 136 18.30 3.80 -0.29
N GLU A 137 17.98 2.50 -0.32
CA GLU A 137 17.84 1.64 0.87
C GLU A 137 16.84 2.21 1.90
N ARG A 138 15.72 2.73 1.39
CA ARG A 138 14.63 3.31 2.19
C ARG A 138 13.34 2.50 2.13
N VAL A 139 13.36 1.33 1.51
CA VAL A 139 12.24 0.39 1.46
C VAL A 139 12.65 -0.90 2.15
N PHE A 140 11.82 -1.37 3.07
CA PHE A 140 12.06 -2.58 3.85
C PHE A 140 10.95 -3.60 3.62
N PHE A 141 11.36 -4.84 3.37
CA PHE A 141 10.48 -5.98 3.19
C PHE A 141 10.51 -6.92 4.40
N PRO A 142 9.42 -7.66 4.69
CA PRO A 142 9.37 -8.57 5.82
C PRO A 142 10.13 -9.87 5.53
N LYS A 143 11.27 -10.08 6.20
CA LYS A 143 12.20 -11.20 5.97
C LYS A 143 11.58 -12.60 5.86
N ASN A 144 10.52 -12.89 6.61
CA ASN A 144 9.96 -14.25 6.73
C ASN A 144 8.52 -14.35 6.20
N ALA A 145 8.06 -13.40 5.38
CA ALA A 145 6.73 -13.50 4.80
C ALA A 145 6.68 -14.59 3.71
N PRO A 146 5.73 -15.53 3.75
CA PRO A 146 5.67 -16.64 2.79
C PRO A 146 5.42 -16.17 1.35
N TRP A 147 4.82 -15.00 1.17
CA TRP A 147 4.54 -14.38 -0.13
C TRP A 147 5.67 -13.49 -0.66
N LEU A 148 6.77 -13.30 0.09
CA LEU A 148 7.80 -12.31 -0.27
C LEU A 148 8.50 -12.64 -1.59
N ILE A 149 8.89 -13.91 -1.80
CA ILE A 149 9.61 -14.33 -3.01
C ILE A 149 8.78 -14.06 -4.27
N GLU A 150 7.49 -14.35 -4.22
CA GLU A 150 6.57 -14.10 -5.32
C GLU A 150 6.43 -12.60 -5.59
N TYR A 151 6.25 -11.81 -4.53
CA TYR A 151 6.20 -10.35 -4.62
C TYR A 151 7.49 -9.77 -5.23
N GLU A 152 8.67 -10.17 -4.76
CA GLU A 152 9.96 -9.70 -5.27
C GLU A 152 10.16 -10.05 -6.76
N THR A 153 9.68 -11.23 -7.17
CA THR A 153 9.70 -11.67 -8.57
C THR A 153 8.82 -10.75 -9.43
N ASN A 154 7.58 -10.49 -8.98
CA ASN A 154 6.65 -9.60 -9.68
C ASN A 154 7.20 -8.17 -9.81
N ILE A 155 7.82 -7.63 -8.75
CA ILE A 155 8.46 -6.31 -8.77
C ILE A 155 9.67 -6.29 -9.73
N LYS A 156 10.48 -7.35 -9.74
CA LYS A 156 11.68 -7.44 -10.60
C LYS A 156 11.35 -7.55 -12.09
N ASP A 157 10.26 -8.24 -12.42
CA ASP A 157 9.87 -8.49 -13.82
C ASP A 157 9.06 -7.33 -14.44
N PHE A 158 8.63 -6.36 -13.63
CA PHE A 158 7.92 -5.17 -14.10
C PHE A 158 8.81 -4.30 -15.02
N PRO A 159 8.30 -3.77 -16.15
CA PRO A 159 6.91 -3.77 -16.59
C PRO A 159 6.56 -4.91 -17.56
N THR A 160 7.46 -5.87 -17.78
CA THR A 160 7.34 -6.91 -18.81
C THR A 160 6.74 -8.23 -18.31
N GLY A 161 6.64 -8.40 -16.99
CA GLY A 161 6.04 -9.56 -16.34
C GLY A 161 4.53 -9.67 -16.59
N GLY A 162 3.99 -10.88 -16.42
CA GLY A 162 2.57 -11.15 -16.64
C GLY A 162 1.62 -10.66 -15.54
N ASN A 163 2.15 -10.38 -14.34
CA ASN A 163 1.41 -9.89 -13.17
C ASN A 163 2.03 -8.55 -12.72
N ASP A 164 1.39 -7.42 -13.05
CA ASP A 164 1.87 -6.09 -12.69
C ASP A 164 1.18 -5.48 -11.47
N GLU A 165 0.22 -6.19 -10.85
CA GLU A 165 -0.61 -5.69 -9.76
C GLU A 165 0.22 -5.30 -8.52
N ASP A 166 1.24 -6.10 -8.16
CA ASP A 166 2.12 -5.79 -7.03
C ASP A 166 2.93 -4.50 -7.27
N ALA A 167 3.38 -4.28 -8.51
CA ALA A 167 4.15 -3.09 -8.87
C ALA A 167 3.26 -1.84 -8.89
N ASP A 168 2.05 -1.95 -9.45
CA ASP A 168 1.10 -0.85 -9.48
C ASP A 168 0.65 -0.43 -8.07
N LEU A 169 0.31 -1.39 -7.20
CA LEU A 169 -0.05 -1.12 -5.81
C LEU A 169 1.11 -0.51 -5.00
N THR A 170 2.33 -0.97 -5.27
CA THR A 170 3.54 -0.43 -4.65
C THR A 170 3.79 1.02 -5.08
N ALA A 171 3.54 1.34 -6.34
CA ALA A 171 3.69 2.69 -6.87
C ALA A 171 2.72 3.68 -6.19
N TYR A 172 1.50 3.26 -5.88
CA TYR A 172 0.52 4.07 -5.15
C TYR A 172 0.94 4.41 -3.71
N ALA A 173 1.80 3.62 -3.07
CA ALA A 173 2.27 3.91 -1.72
C ALA A 173 3.02 5.25 -1.68
N ALA A 174 3.87 5.52 -2.68
CA ALA A 174 4.67 6.75 -2.73
C ALA A 174 3.82 8.03 -2.88
N ILE A 175 2.58 7.95 -3.39
CA ILE A 175 1.65 9.09 -3.43
C ILE A 175 1.31 9.56 -2.00
N MET A 176 1.46 8.69 -1.00
CA MET A 176 1.18 9.02 0.39
C MET A 176 2.29 9.77 1.11
N GLU A 177 3.41 10.01 0.44
CA GLU A 177 4.39 10.95 0.93
C GLU A 177 3.75 12.36 0.97
N ASP A 178 3.39 12.81 2.17
CA ASP A 178 2.96 14.19 2.38
C ASP A 178 4.13 15.10 1.98
N LYS A 179 4.03 15.76 0.81
CA LYS A 179 4.97 16.83 0.45
C LYS A 179 4.85 17.90 1.52
N VAL A 180 5.92 18.11 2.28
CA VAL A 180 6.01 19.23 3.23
C VAL A 180 5.77 20.50 2.42
N SER A 181 4.72 21.25 2.75
CA SER A 181 4.52 22.53 2.07
C SER A 181 5.67 23.45 2.44
N ILE A 182 6.11 24.29 1.50
CA ILE A 182 7.14 25.30 1.78
C ILE A 182 6.73 26.16 2.99
N ALA A 183 5.43 26.39 3.19
CA ALA A 183 4.90 27.11 4.34
C ALA A 183 5.20 26.40 5.69
N GLU A 184 5.16 25.07 5.76
CA GLU A 184 5.49 24.32 6.98
C GLU A 184 7.00 24.35 7.31
N ILE A 185 7.84 24.44 6.28
CA ILE A 185 9.30 24.58 6.44
C ILE A 185 9.63 25.98 6.97
N LEU A 186 8.93 27.00 6.46
CA LEU A 186 9.13 28.39 6.87
C LEU A 186 8.54 28.69 8.26
N ALA A 187 7.48 28.00 8.68
CA ALA A 187 6.86 28.19 9.99
C ALA A 187 7.65 27.56 11.16
N ASN A 188 8.63 26.70 10.89
CA ASN A 188 9.49 26.05 11.89
C ASN A 188 10.92 26.63 11.90
N ARG A 189 11.11 27.83 11.34
CA ARG A 189 12.32 28.65 11.51
C ARG A 189 12.01 29.81 12.44
#